data_AF-A0A8H4UB28-F1
#
_entry.id   AF-A0A8H4UB28-F1
#
_cell.length_a   1.000
_cell.length_b   1.000
_cell.length_c   1.000
_cell.angle_alpha   90.00
_cell.angle_beta   90.00
_cell.angle_gamma   90.00
#
_symmetry.space_group_name_H-M   'P 1'
#
loop_
_entity.id
_entity.type
_entity.pdbx_description
1 polymer ?
#
loop_
_entity_poly.entity_id
_entity_poly.type
_entity_poly.pdbx_seq_one_letter_code
_entity_poly.pdbx_strand_id
1 'polypeptide(L)'
;PEYVDVFYKNNIGSRVTLQSLYMTYGGTNWGHIAAPVVYTSYDYDAPLRETREIRDKLKQTKLLGLFTRVSTDLLQTEMLGNGTGYTTGADIFTWALRNPETNAGFYVVAQDDSSSTTDVVFDLEVETSAGAVNLTNIGLDGRQSKIITTDYKVGNTILLYCSADILTYATLDVDVLALYLNEGQTGTFALANASSHLNYTVYGNSTVTTSNSSQGTVYTYTQGQGISAIKFSNGFLIYLLDKYTAWDFFAPPLQLSDPIVKPDEHIFVIGPYLVREANIKGHTLELTGDHQNTTSIEIYHGNSSISSISWNSKHLSTKRTAYGSLTATIPGTESISVSLPKLTSWRSHDTIPEIDPNYNDSNWVVCNKTTTFNSIAPLSLPVLYSGDYGYHAGPKVYRGRFGSTNATGVNITAQNGYAAGWSAWLNGVYVGGVTGNASIEATSAVLAFNS
;
A
#
# COMPACT_ATOMS: atom_id res chain seq x y z
N PRO A 1 -6.40 -0.05 6.32
CA PRO A 1 -5.19 0.71 6.73
C PRO A 1 -4.63 0.21 8.07
N GLU A 2 -5.51 -0.08 9.04
CA GLU A 2 -5.18 -0.72 10.34
C GLU A 2 -4.27 -1.95 10.22
N TYR A 3 -4.60 -2.91 9.33
CA TYR A 3 -3.77 -4.09 9.09
C TYR A 3 -2.32 -3.73 8.74
N VAL A 4 -2.12 -2.72 7.88
CA VAL A 4 -0.79 -2.24 7.51
C VAL A 4 -0.09 -1.66 8.74
N ASP A 5 -0.78 -0.84 9.51
CA ASP A 5 -0.20 -0.20 10.69
C ASP A 5 0.26 -1.22 11.73
N VAL A 6 -0.59 -2.19 12.09
CA VAL A 6 -0.27 -3.22 13.09
C VAL A 6 0.74 -4.24 12.53
N PHE A 7 0.42 -4.90 11.42
CA PHE A 7 1.19 -6.07 10.99
C PHE A 7 2.49 -5.70 10.29
N TYR A 8 2.58 -4.56 9.59
CA TYR A 8 3.86 -4.18 8.98
C TYR A 8 4.81 -3.55 10.00
N LYS A 9 4.31 -2.84 11.03
CA LYS A 9 5.16 -2.45 12.16
C LYS A 9 5.61 -3.67 12.97
N ASN A 10 4.75 -4.67 13.17
CA ASN A 10 5.16 -5.96 13.76
C ASN A 10 6.31 -6.64 12.98
N ASN A 11 6.33 -6.56 11.65
CA ASN A 11 7.45 -7.07 10.86
C ASN A 11 8.76 -6.31 11.17
N ILE A 12 8.69 -4.99 11.34
CA ILE A 12 9.82 -4.17 11.79
C ILE A 12 10.27 -4.59 13.20
N GLY A 13 9.33 -4.76 14.13
CA GLY A 13 9.60 -5.27 15.49
C GLY A 13 10.22 -6.67 15.49
N SER A 14 9.89 -7.47 14.48
CA SER A 14 10.48 -8.79 14.22
C SER A 14 11.81 -8.74 13.46
N ARG A 15 12.38 -7.54 13.26
CA ARG A 15 13.69 -7.30 12.61
C ARG A 15 13.75 -7.74 11.15
N VAL A 16 12.65 -7.65 10.41
CA VAL A 16 12.67 -7.88 8.96
C VAL A 16 13.48 -6.78 8.28
N THR A 17 14.54 -7.16 7.56
CA THR A 17 15.37 -6.25 6.76
C THR A 17 15.12 -6.34 5.26
N LEU A 18 14.25 -7.27 4.83
CA LEU A 18 13.78 -7.40 3.45
C LEU A 18 12.29 -7.74 3.46
N GLN A 19 11.46 -6.85 2.91
CA GLN A 19 10.01 -7.03 2.86
C GLN A 19 9.48 -6.78 1.45
N SER A 20 8.74 -7.75 0.92
CA SER A 20 7.97 -7.63 -0.32
C SER A 20 6.48 -7.76 -0.01
N LEU A 21 5.66 -6.87 -0.58
CA LEU A 21 4.22 -6.80 -0.33
C LEU A 21 3.46 -7.41 -1.50
N TYR A 22 2.98 -8.63 -1.31
CA TYR A 22 2.17 -9.36 -2.29
C TYR A 22 0.66 -9.20 -2.00
N MET A 23 -0.15 -8.59 -2.85
CA MET A 23 0.19 -7.72 -3.99
C MET A 23 0.23 -6.25 -3.56
N THR A 24 1.14 -5.48 -4.15
CA THR A 24 1.11 -4.00 -4.07
C THR A 24 0.18 -3.41 -5.14
N TYR A 25 0.20 -4.02 -6.32
CA TYR A 25 -0.72 -3.80 -7.44
C TYR A 25 -0.92 -5.15 -8.12
N GLY A 26 -2.16 -5.65 -8.21
CA GLY A 26 -2.42 -6.95 -8.82
C GLY A 26 -2.68 -6.88 -10.32
N GLY A 27 -3.56 -5.97 -10.77
CA GLY A 27 -3.89 -5.78 -12.18
C GLY A 27 -5.08 -6.62 -12.63
N THR A 28 -5.02 -7.14 -13.86
CA THR A 28 -6.13 -7.86 -14.52
C THR A 28 -5.63 -9.16 -15.14
N ASN A 29 -6.35 -10.25 -14.91
CA ASN A 29 -6.17 -11.52 -15.61
C ASN A 29 -6.81 -11.47 -17.01
N TRP A 30 -6.28 -10.63 -17.89
CA TRP A 30 -6.80 -10.47 -19.26
C TRP A 30 -6.42 -11.67 -20.16
N GLY A 31 -7.16 -11.91 -21.25
CA GLY A 31 -6.73 -12.85 -22.29
C GLY A 31 -6.60 -14.32 -21.83
N HIS A 32 -7.43 -14.78 -20.91
CA HIS A 32 -7.42 -16.16 -20.36
C HIS A 32 -6.14 -16.55 -19.60
N ILE A 33 -5.38 -15.59 -19.04
CA ILE A 33 -4.21 -15.90 -18.21
C ILE A 33 -4.57 -16.39 -16.79
N ALA A 34 -5.83 -16.24 -16.38
CA ALA A 34 -6.31 -16.67 -15.07
C ALA A 34 -6.18 -18.20 -14.89
N ALA A 35 -5.71 -18.61 -13.71
CA ALA A 35 -5.95 -19.97 -13.24
C ALA A 35 -7.44 -20.18 -12.96
N PRO A 36 -7.98 -21.41 -13.07
CA PRO A 36 -9.41 -21.69 -12.92
C PRO A 36 -9.92 -21.60 -11.46
N VAL A 37 -9.20 -20.91 -10.57
CA VAL A 37 -9.57 -20.64 -9.18
C VAL A 37 -9.83 -19.16 -8.91
N VAL A 38 -9.63 -18.32 -9.92
CA VAL A 38 -9.86 -16.88 -9.90
C VAL A 38 -10.56 -16.44 -11.19
N TYR A 39 -11.05 -15.21 -11.21
CA TYR A 39 -11.74 -14.60 -12.35
C TYR A 39 -10.88 -13.47 -12.96
N THR A 40 -11.46 -12.68 -13.86
CA THR A 40 -10.76 -11.64 -14.65
C THR A 40 -10.09 -10.57 -13.79
N SER A 41 -10.78 -10.03 -12.79
CA SER A 41 -10.17 -9.02 -11.91
C SER A 41 -9.08 -9.66 -11.05
N TYR A 42 -7.96 -8.95 -10.94
CA TYR A 42 -6.90 -9.26 -10.00
C TYR A 42 -6.57 -8.04 -9.14
N ASP A 43 -7.58 -7.22 -8.79
CA ASP A 43 -7.44 -6.05 -7.91
C ASP A 43 -6.75 -6.41 -6.58
N TYR A 44 -7.03 -7.61 -6.07
CA TYR A 44 -6.44 -8.19 -4.86
C TYR A 44 -6.75 -7.39 -3.57
N ASP A 45 -7.63 -6.39 -3.64
CA ASP A 45 -7.72 -5.31 -2.66
C ASP A 45 -6.32 -4.76 -2.32
N ALA A 46 -5.44 -4.72 -3.31
CA ALA A 46 -4.06 -4.28 -3.16
C ALA A 46 -4.00 -2.78 -2.81
N PRO A 47 -2.88 -2.30 -2.24
CA PRO A 47 -2.63 -0.88 -2.01
C PRO A 47 -2.98 0.03 -3.19
N LEU A 48 -2.68 -0.41 -4.41
CA LEU A 48 -3.13 0.21 -5.64
C LEU A 48 -4.28 -0.59 -6.26
N ARG A 49 -5.39 0.08 -6.58
CA ARG A 49 -6.53 -0.54 -7.29
C ARG A 49 -6.12 -1.10 -8.65
N GLU A 50 -6.92 -2.02 -9.18
CA GLU A 50 -6.79 -2.48 -10.58
C GLU A 50 -6.77 -1.30 -11.59
N THR A 51 -7.59 -0.28 -11.32
CA THR A 51 -7.68 1.00 -12.05
C THR A 51 -6.57 2.01 -11.72
N ARG A 52 -5.64 1.63 -10.83
CA ARG A 52 -4.43 2.35 -10.39
C ARG A 52 -4.64 3.51 -9.42
N GLU A 53 -5.82 3.67 -8.84
CA GLU A 53 -6.01 4.63 -7.75
C GLU A 53 -5.39 4.11 -6.44
N ILE A 54 -4.80 5.05 -5.69
CA ILE A 54 -4.21 4.87 -4.37
C ILE A 54 -5.33 4.64 -3.35
N ARG A 55 -5.25 3.53 -2.60
CA ARG A 55 -6.08 3.28 -1.41
C ARG A 55 -5.39 3.80 -0.14
N ASP A 56 -6.16 3.99 0.93
CA ASP A 56 -5.62 4.36 2.25
C ASP A 56 -4.54 3.41 2.76
N LYS A 57 -4.61 2.12 2.40
CA LYS A 57 -3.56 1.16 2.78
C LYS A 57 -2.22 1.48 2.09
N LEU A 58 -2.20 2.04 0.88
CA LEU A 58 -0.96 2.52 0.25
C LEU A 58 -0.45 3.78 0.95
N LYS A 59 -1.36 4.69 1.34
CA LYS A 59 -1.00 5.89 2.11
C LYS A 59 -0.38 5.53 3.46
N GLN A 60 -0.95 4.56 4.19
CA GLN A 60 -0.36 4.04 5.43
C GLN A 60 0.98 3.32 5.18
N THR A 61 1.07 2.51 4.11
CA THR A 61 2.31 1.80 3.74
C THR A 61 3.43 2.79 3.41
N LYS A 62 3.10 3.91 2.75
CA LYS A 62 4.05 4.99 2.45
C LYS A 62 4.67 5.58 3.73
N LEU A 63 3.91 5.72 4.82
CA LEU A 63 4.46 6.25 6.07
C LEU A 63 5.62 5.37 6.59
N LEU A 64 5.43 4.04 6.61
CA LEU A 64 6.48 3.09 6.97
C LEU A 64 7.64 3.08 5.96
N GLY A 65 7.33 3.18 4.66
CA GLY A 65 8.36 3.23 3.61
C GLY A 65 9.25 4.47 3.72
N LEU A 66 8.68 5.62 4.09
CA LEU A 66 9.43 6.86 4.32
C LEU A 66 10.25 6.79 5.62
N PHE A 67 9.70 6.21 6.69
CA PHE A 67 10.42 6.00 7.95
C PHE A 67 11.63 5.10 7.74
N THR A 68 11.41 3.89 7.23
CA THR A 68 12.47 2.88 7.02
C THR A 68 13.55 3.32 6.03
N ARG A 69 13.23 4.19 5.07
CA ARG A 69 14.21 4.79 4.15
C ARG A 69 15.31 5.56 4.90
N VAL A 70 14.95 6.34 5.91
CA VAL A 70 15.90 7.23 6.62
C VAL A 70 16.38 6.67 7.96
N SER A 71 15.78 5.57 8.45
CA SER A 71 16.14 4.90 9.70
C SER A 71 17.10 3.73 9.47
N THR A 72 18.29 4.01 8.92
CA THR A 72 19.29 2.98 8.59
C THR A 72 19.76 2.16 9.79
N ASP A 73 19.63 2.70 11.01
CA ASP A 73 19.93 1.98 12.25
C ASP A 73 19.15 0.68 12.41
N LEU A 74 17.94 0.58 11.81
CA LEU A 74 17.12 -0.64 11.84
C LEU A 74 17.84 -1.86 11.28
N LEU A 75 18.77 -1.67 10.33
CA LEU A 75 19.49 -2.74 9.63
C LEU A 75 20.42 -3.55 10.54
N GLN A 76 20.85 -2.98 11.68
CA GLN A 76 21.80 -3.60 12.61
C GLN A 76 21.22 -3.70 14.03
N THR A 77 19.90 -3.64 14.19
CA THR A 77 19.29 -3.80 15.50
C THR A 77 19.41 -5.23 16.02
N GLU A 78 19.58 -5.38 17.34
CA GLU A 78 19.38 -6.60 18.12
C GLU A 78 18.07 -6.48 18.93
N MET A 79 17.46 -7.63 19.27
CA MET A 79 16.27 -7.66 20.12
C MET A 79 16.71 -7.77 21.58
N LEU A 80 16.47 -6.72 22.37
CA LEU A 80 16.73 -6.71 23.81
C LEU A 80 15.72 -7.60 24.56
N GLY A 81 14.49 -7.63 24.05
CA GLY A 81 13.43 -8.51 24.52
C GLY A 81 12.09 -8.15 23.88
N ASN A 82 11.06 -8.92 24.22
CA ASN A 82 9.69 -8.64 23.82
C ASN A 82 8.68 -9.17 24.86
N GLY A 83 7.44 -8.68 24.78
CA GLY A 83 6.34 -9.08 25.66
C GLY A 83 5.60 -7.87 26.26
N THR A 84 4.73 -8.15 27.23
CA THR A 84 3.88 -7.15 27.90
C THR A 84 4.52 -6.52 29.15
N GLY A 85 5.73 -6.94 29.53
CA GLY A 85 6.41 -6.48 30.73
C GLY A 85 7.03 -5.08 30.66
N TYR A 86 6.96 -4.41 29.50
CA TYR A 86 7.52 -3.07 29.28
C TYR A 86 6.56 -1.94 29.64
N THR A 87 5.28 -2.27 29.86
CA THR A 87 4.22 -1.27 29.98
C THR A 87 3.45 -1.39 31.28
N THR A 88 2.92 -0.25 31.72
CA THR A 88 1.93 -0.20 32.81
C THR A 88 0.65 0.47 32.35
N GLY A 89 -0.50 0.05 32.87
CA GLY A 89 -1.83 0.59 32.54
C GLY A 89 -2.64 -0.25 31.56
N ALA A 90 -1.99 -0.89 30.58
CA ALA A 90 -2.60 -1.84 29.65
C ALA A 90 -1.61 -2.91 29.18
N ASP A 91 -2.13 -4.07 28.74
CA ASP A 91 -1.33 -5.15 28.15
C ASP A 91 -0.96 -4.81 26.70
N ILE A 92 0.23 -4.23 26.54
CA ILE A 92 0.78 -3.84 25.25
C ILE A 92 1.98 -4.72 24.93
N PHE A 93 1.88 -5.49 23.86
CA PHE A 93 3.01 -6.25 23.37
C PHE A 93 4.04 -5.29 22.77
N THR A 94 5.26 -5.36 23.30
CA THR A 94 6.37 -4.50 22.90
C THR A 94 7.52 -5.33 22.34
N TRP A 95 8.07 -4.94 21.19
CA TRP A 95 9.39 -5.40 20.73
C TRP A 95 10.41 -4.30 21.01
N ALA A 96 11.37 -4.57 21.89
CA ALA A 96 12.43 -3.64 22.22
C ALA A 96 13.68 -3.95 21.40
N LEU A 97 14.01 -3.08 20.45
CA LEU A 97 15.16 -3.21 19.56
C LEU A 97 16.22 -2.17 19.88
N ARG A 98 17.50 -2.53 19.72
CA ARG A 98 18.64 -1.62 19.89
C ARG A 98 19.70 -1.88 18.83
N ASN A 99 20.18 -0.84 18.17
CA ASN A 99 21.42 -0.89 17.41
C ASN A 99 22.61 -0.81 18.37
N PRO A 100 23.48 -1.84 18.47
CA PRO A 100 24.57 -1.87 19.42
C PRO A 100 25.72 -0.91 19.08
N GLU A 101 25.79 -0.43 17.83
CA GLU A 101 26.85 0.50 17.38
C GLU A 101 26.46 1.96 17.65
N THR A 102 25.21 2.33 17.40
CA THR A 102 24.74 3.72 17.48
C THR A 102 23.92 4.00 18.74
N ASN A 103 23.57 2.96 19.49
CA ASN A 103 22.64 2.99 20.63
C ASN A 103 21.18 3.37 20.28
N ALA A 104 20.88 3.68 19.02
CA ALA A 104 19.52 3.96 18.58
C ALA A 104 18.62 2.78 18.89
N GLY A 105 17.41 3.02 19.38
CA GLY A 105 16.46 1.94 19.54
C GLY A 105 15.02 2.27 19.23
N PHE A 106 14.29 1.18 19.11
CA PHE A 106 12.98 1.13 18.47
C PHE A 106 12.10 0.21 19.32
N TYR A 107 11.07 0.78 19.91
CA TYR A 107 10.06 0.08 20.68
C TYR A 107 8.80 0.03 19.83
N VAL A 108 8.60 -1.11 19.17
CA VAL A 108 7.37 -1.34 18.41
C VAL A 108 6.30 -1.80 19.40
N VAL A 109 5.18 -1.09 19.46
CA VAL A 109 4.10 -1.35 20.42
C VAL A 109 2.79 -1.62 19.70
N ALA A 110 2.04 -2.62 20.17
CA ALA A 110 0.68 -2.93 19.73
C ALA A 110 -0.09 -3.59 20.89
N GLN A 111 -1.42 -3.54 20.86
CA GLN A 111 -2.23 -4.30 21.82
C GLN A 111 -1.93 -5.80 21.69
N ASP A 112 -1.82 -6.51 22.82
CA ASP A 112 -1.51 -7.96 22.85
C ASP A 112 -2.56 -8.77 22.07
N ASP A 113 -3.83 -8.42 22.22
CA ASP A 113 -4.88 -8.84 21.29
C ASP A 113 -4.89 -7.96 20.04
N SER A 114 -4.22 -8.42 18.98
CA SER A 114 -4.17 -7.74 17.68
C SER A 114 -5.53 -7.48 17.01
N SER A 115 -6.60 -8.15 17.45
CA SER A 115 -7.96 -7.93 16.94
C SER A 115 -8.69 -6.79 17.63
N SER A 116 -8.19 -6.36 18.80
CA SER A 116 -8.80 -5.37 19.68
C SER A 116 -9.04 -4.05 18.95
N THR A 117 -10.24 -3.50 19.17
CA THR A 117 -10.67 -2.20 18.66
C THR A 117 -10.84 -1.16 19.76
N THR A 118 -10.38 -1.45 20.99
CA THR A 118 -10.48 -0.53 22.12
C THR A 118 -9.35 0.48 22.09
N ASP A 119 -9.64 1.72 22.46
CA ASP A 119 -8.62 2.73 22.68
C ASP A 119 -8.01 2.54 24.07
N VAL A 120 -6.68 2.61 24.16
CA VAL A 120 -5.93 2.39 25.40
C VAL A 120 -4.89 3.48 25.59
N VAL A 121 -4.62 3.80 26.85
CA VAL A 121 -3.52 4.68 27.26
C VAL A 121 -2.64 3.90 28.23
N PHE A 122 -1.34 3.99 28.04
CA PHE A 122 -0.36 3.28 28.86
C PHE A 122 0.91 4.11 29.00
N ASP A 123 1.74 3.67 29.94
CA ASP A 123 3.11 4.15 30.10
C ASP A 123 4.08 3.07 29.62
N LEU A 124 5.22 3.48 29.06
CA LEU A 124 6.24 2.60 28.50
C LEU A 124 7.61 2.91 29.11
N GLU A 125 8.26 1.88 29.66
CA GLU A 125 9.65 1.96 30.08
C GLU A 125 10.59 1.76 28.88
N VAL A 126 11.47 2.74 28.64
CA VAL A 126 12.46 2.73 27.57
C VAL A 126 13.86 3.01 28.09
N GLU A 127 14.86 2.47 27.40
CA GLU A 127 16.27 2.72 27.66
C GLU A 127 16.80 3.80 26.73
N THR A 128 17.61 4.70 27.28
CA THR A 128 18.26 5.79 26.54
C THR A 128 19.73 5.89 26.94
N SER A 129 20.54 6.61 26.17
CA SER A 129 21.92 6.94 26.55
C SER A 129 22.04 7.72 27.87
N ALA A 130 20.96 8.34 28.34
CA ALA A 130 20.88 9.05 29.62
C ALA A 130 20.22 8.23 30.74
N GLY A 131 20.06 6.90 30.54
CA GLY A 131 19.41 5.98 31.47
C GLY A 131 17.93 5.71 31.14
N ALA A 132 17.32 4.82 31.93
CA ALA A 132 15.91 4.43 31.76
C ALA A 132 14.94 5.61 31.95
N VAL A 133 13.88 5.63 31.14
CA VAL A 133 12.84 6.66 31.12
C VAL A 133 11.48 5.98 31.07
N ASN A 134 10.56 6.41 31.95
CA ASN A 134 9.16 6.03 31.84
C ASN A 134 8.41 7.10 31.01
N LEU A 135 8.02 6.74 29.78
CA LEU A 135 7.23 7.60 28.90
C LEU A 135 5.75 7.43 29.23
N THR A 136 5.11 8.51 29.67
CA THR A 136 3.72 8.45 30.13
C THR A 136 2.71 8.90 29.07
N ASN A 137 1.47 8.47 29.22
CA ASN A 137 0.31 8.92 28.43
C ASN A 137 0.43 8.62 26.92
N ILE A 138 0.91 7.43 26.57
CA ILE A 138 0.97 6.95 25.18
C ILE A 138 -0.41 6.37 24.83
N GLY A 139 -1.10 6.99 23.87
CA GLY A 139 -2.38 6.49 23.37
C GLY A 139 -2.23 5.56 22.17
N LEU A 140 -2.92 4.42 22.17
CA LEU A 140 -3.18 3.60 20.99
C LEU A 140 -4.68 3.50 20.77
N ASP A 141 -5.13 3.93 19.60
CA ASP A 141 -6.50 3.68 19.18
C ASP A 141 -6.67 2.19 18.84
N GLY A 142 -7.91 1.73 18.73
CA GLY A 142 -8.23 0.39 18.25
C GLY A 142 -7.46 0.02 16.97
N ARG A 143 -6.73 -1.10 16.99
CA ARG A 143 -5.89 -1.58 15.87
C ARG A 143 -4.86 -0.55 15.38
N GLN A 144 -4.24 0.17 16.31
CA GLN A 144 -3.08 1.01 16.05
C GLN A 144 -1.80 0.33 16.59
N SER A 145 -0.68 0.62 15.93
CA SER A 145 0.67 0.35 16.46
C SER A 145 1.50 1.63 16.39
N LYS A 146 2.57 1.74 17.17
CA LYS A 146 3.56 2.84 17.08
C LYS A 146 4.98 2.29 17.11
N ILE A 147 5.92 3.05 16.54
CA ILE A 147 7.35 2.85 16.70
C ILE A 147 7.90 4.00 17.53
N ILE A 148 8.09 3.76 18.82
CA ILE A 148 8.68 4.72 19.75
C ILE A 148 10.19 4.61 19.62
N THR A 149 10.88 5.74 19.55
CA THR A 149 12.32 5.77 19.28
C THR A 149 13.10 6.36 20.44
N THR A 150 14.31 5.85 20.67
CA THR A 150 15.28 6.47 21.59
C THR A 150 16.66 6.56 20.97
N ASP A 151 17.43 7.57 21.38
CA ASP A 151 18.74 7.92 20.82
C ASP A 151 18.75 8.02 19.28
N TYR A 152 17.64 8.49 18.71
CA TYR A 152 17.43 8.53 17.26
C TYR A 152 18.06 9.79 16.66
N LYS A 153 19.01 9.60 15.74
CA LYS A 153 19.73 10.71 15.11
C LYS A 153 18.94 11.31 13.95
N VAL A 154 18.80 12.63 13.98
CA VAL A 154 18.18 13.48 12.95
C VAL A 154 19.21 14.52 12.52
N GLY A 155 20.03 14.19 11.52
CA GLY A 155 21.15 15.03 11.11
C GLY A 155 22.13 15.28 12.26
N ASN A 156 22.22 16.52 12.73
CA ASN A 156 23.06 16.91 13.87
C ASN A 156 22.31 16.86 15.22
N THR A 157 21.00 16.64 15.22
CA THR A 157 20.17 16.55 16.42
C THR A 157 19.97 15.10 16.82
N ILE A 158 19.90 14.81 18.12
CA ILE A 158 19.55 13.47 18.62
C ILE A 158 18.26 13.60 19.44
N LEU A 159 17.24 12.83 19.05
CA LEU A 159 16.06 12.61 19.88
C LEU A 159 16.48 11.63 20.98
N LEU A 160 16.60 12.10 22.22
CA LEU A 160 16.86 11.20 23.35
C LEU A 160 15.74 10.16 23.42
N TYR A 161 14.50 10.60 23.24
CA TYR A 161 13.35 9.76 22.97
C TYR A 161 12.28 10.54 22.18
N CYS A 162 11.40 9.82 21.50
CA CYS A 162 10.19 10.33 20.86
C CYS A 162 9.08 9.28 20.91
N SER A 163 7.94 9.64 21.52
CA SER A 163 6.78 8.75 21.63
C SER A 163 5.84 8.78 20.42
N ALA A 164 6.08 9.69 19.48
CA ALA A 164 5.33 9.79 18.23
C ALA A 164 5.99 8.97 17.12
N ASP A 165 5.19 8.55 16.14
CA ASP A 165 5.76 7.92 14.95
C ASP A 165 6.56 8.97 14.16
N ILE A 166 7.81 8.63 13.85
CA ILE A 166 8.63 9.39 12.90
C ILE A 166 8.16 9.03 11.49
N LEU A 167 7.76 10.03 10.71
CA LEU A 167 7.43 9.84 9.29
C LEU A 167 8.70 9.77 8.44
N THR A 168 9.56 10.78 8.58
CA THR A 168 10.86 10.90 7.91
C THR A 168 11.61 12.10 8.49
N TYR A 169 12.88 12.27 8.14
CA TYR A 169 13.61 13.52 8.31
C TYR A 169 14.38 13.90 7.04
N ALA A 170 14.77 15.17 6.94
CA ALA A 170 15.68 15.67 5.90
C ALA A 170 16.75 16.58 6.52
N THR A 171 17.94 16.60 5.93
CA THR A 171 19.03 17.52 6.30
C THR A 171 19.23 18.49 5.14
N LEU A 172 18.60 19.67 5.25
CA LEU A 172 18.58 20.70 4.21
C LEU A 172 19.43 21.91 4.64
N ASP A 173 18.90 23.14 4.54
CA ASP A 173 19.51 24.29 5.22
C ASP A 173 19.50 24.15 6.74
N VAL A 174 18.54 23.39 7.26
CA VAL A 174 18.46 22.92 8.64
C VAL A 174 18.02 21.44 8.66
N ASP A 175 18.15 20.80 9.82
CA ASP A 175 17.53 19.50 10.04
C ASP A 175 16.01 19.67 10.23
N VAL A 176 15.23 18.89 9.48
CA VAL A 176 13.77 18.93 9.48
C VAL A 176 13.22 17.54 9.76
N LEU A 177 12.41 17.41 10.80
CA LEU A 177 11.77 16.17 11.21
C LEU A 177 10.26 16.25 10.93
N ALA A 178 9.66 15.17 10.42
CA ALA A 178 8.21 15.03 10.35
C ALA A 178 7.75 13.93 11.31
N LEU A 179 6.88 14.30 12.25
CA LEU A 179 6.21 13.40 13.18
C LEU A 179 4.73 13.32 12.85
N TYR A 180 4.10 12.19 13.16
CA TYR A 180 2.65 12.09 13.07
C TYR A 180 2.01 11.33 14.22
N LEU A 181 0.76 11.72 14.51
CA LEU A 181 -0.13 11.11 15.48
C LEU A 181 -1.58 11.19 14.97
N ASN A 182 -2.51 10.47 15.59
CA ASN A 182 -3.93 10.77 15.38
C ASN A 182 -4.26 12.09 16.09
N GLU A 183 -5.20 12.85 15.54
CA GLU A 183 -5.69 14.08 16.17
C GLU A 183 -6.17 13.79 17.61
N GLY A 184 -5.81 14.65 18.56
CA GLY A 184 -6.12 14.50 19.97
C GLY A 184 -5.16 13.61 20.76
N GLN A 185 -4.32 12.80 20.11
CA GLN A 185 -3.28 12.03 20.81
C GLN A 185 -2.15 12.95 21.31
N THR A 186 -1.51 12.52 22.39
CA THR A 186 -0.37 13.22 22.98
C THR A 186 0.94 12.59 22.53
N GLY A 187 1.89 13.44 22.12
CA GLY A 187 3.26 13.06 21.82
C GLY A 187 4.23 13.76 22.75
N THR A 188 5.32 13.08 23.09
CA THR A 188 6.37 13.60 23.97
C THR A 188 7.73 13.27 23.38
N PHE A 189 8.65 14.23 23.38
CA PHE A 189 10.04 14.02 22.98
C PHE A 189 11.00 14.87 23.81
N ALA A 190 12.26 14.45 23.83
CA ALA A 190 13.36 15.21 24.42
C ALA A 190 14.55 15.23 23.45
N LEU A 191 15.28 16.35 23.44
CA LEU A 191 16.47 16.53 22.61
C LEU A 191 17.72 16.30 23.48
N ALA A 192 18.58 15.35 23.09
CA ALA A 192 19.81 15.09 23.82
C ALA A 192 20.77 16.29 23.70
N ASN A 193 21.45 16.62 24.80
CA ASN A 193 22.45 17.70 24.86
C ASN A 193 21.95 19.09 24.40
N ALA A 194 20.63 19.32 24.41
CA ALA A 194 20.08 20.61 24.06
C ALA A 194 20.42 21.68 25.12
N SER A 195 20.60 22.92 24.67
CA SER A 195 20.79 24.06 25.57
C SER A 195 19.58 24.20 26.49
N SER A 196 19.81 24.45 27.79
CA SER A 196 18.76 24.77 28.77
C SER A 196 17.95 26.03 28.42
N HIS A 197 18.39 26.81 27.44
CA HIS A 197 17.73 28.02 26.94
C HIS A 197 17.34 27.91 25.46
N LEU A 198 17.13 26.69 24.95
CA LEU A 198 16.68 26.48 23.58
C LEU A 198 15.22 26.96 23.42
N ASN A 199 15.07 28.14 22.83
CA ASN A 199 13.75 28.73 22.56
C ASN A 199 13.10 28.04 21.36
N TYR A 200 11.77 28.00 21.35
CA TYR A 200 10.99 27.48 20.23
C TYR A 200 9.77 28.36 19.95
N THR A 201 9.23 28.27 18.75
CA THR A 201 7.97 28.88 18.34
C THR A 201 7.11 27.84 17.66
N VAL A 202 5.83 27.80 18.04
CA VAL A 202 4.85 26.86 17.50
C VAL A 202 3.96 27.58 16.50
N TYR A 203 3.69 26.93 15.38
CA TYR A 203 2.75 27.36 14.35
C TYR A 203 1.72 26.27 14.11
N GLY A 204 0.51 26.65 13.69
CA GLY A 204 -0.58 25.71 13.41
C GLY A 204 -1.46 25.46 14.63
N ASN A 205 -2.10 24.28 14.65
CA ASN A 205 -3.20 23.97 15.57
C ASN A 205 -2.77 23.09 16.76
N SER A 206 -1.59 22.49 16.72
CA SER A 206 -1.08 21.66 17.82
C SER A 206 -0.66 22.53 18.99
N THR A 207 -0.98 22.10 20.21
CA THR A 207 -0.57 22.78 21.44
C THR A 207 0.67 22.10 21.98
N VAL A 208 1.73 22.87 22.26
CA VAL A 208 3.00 22.35 22.79
C VAL A 208 3.29 23.01 24.13
N THR A 209 3.70 22.21 25.10
CA THR A 209 4.16 22.65 26.42
C THR A 209 5.53 22.02 26.72
N THR A 210 6.21 22.57 27.72
CA THR A 210 7.51 22.06 28.17
C THR A 210 7.56 21.86 29.66
N SER A 211 8.26 20.82 30.08
CA SER A 211 8.64 20.57 31.47
C SER A 211 10.14 20.27 31.57
N ASN A 212 10.70 20.32 32.78
CA ASN A 212 12.09 19.98 33.03
C ASN A 212 12.16 18.57 33.64
N SER A 213 13.11 17.77 33.17
CA SER A 213 13.49 16.49 33.77
C SER A 213 14.99 16.48 34.09
N SER A 214 15.46 15.43 34.77
CA SER A 214 16.89 15.20 35.01
C SER A 214 17.69 15.02 33.70
N GLN A 215 17.03 14.76 32.59
CA GLN A 215 17.63 14.48 31.28
C GLN A 215 17.47 15.65 30.29
N GLY A 216 16.87 16.77 30.71
CA GLY A 216 16.73 17.98 29.90
C GLY A 216 15.29 18.49 29.80
N THR A 217 15.03 19.31 28.78
CA THR A 217 13.68 19.81 28.49
C THR A 217 12.87 18.74 27.77
N VAL A 218 11.69 18.47 28.31
CA VAL A 218 10.70 17.57 27.72
C VAL A 218 9.65 18.40 27.01
N TYR A 219 9.42 18.12 25.74
CA TYR A 219 8.40 18.76 24.91
C TYR A 219 7.21 17.81 24.79
N THR A 220 6.04 18.25 25.25
CA THR A 220 4.79 17.50 25.17
C THR A 220 3.81 18.25 24.29
N TYR A 221 3.13 17.57 23.38
CA TYR A 221 2.16 18.19 22.50
C TYR A 221 0.91 17.34 22.34
N THR A 222 -0.23 18.00 22.14
CA THR A 222 -1.46 17.38 21.68
C THR A 222 -1.60 17.65 20.18
N GLN A 223 -1.72 16.58 19.39
CA GLN A 223 -1.78 16.67 17.93
C GLN A 223 -3.08 17.36 17.50
N GLY A 224 -2.96 18.52 16.87
CA GLY A 224 -4.08 19.18 16.19
C GLY A 224 -4.25 18.69 14.75
N GLN A 225 -5.41 18.94 14.16
CA GLN A 225 -5.66 18.70 12.74
C GLN A 225 -4.76 19.56 11.85
N GLY A 226 -4.28 18.99 10.76
CA GLY A 226 -3.52 19.67 9.72
C GLY A 226 -2.01 19.68 9.95
N ILE A 227 -1.36 20.72 9.43
CA ILE A 227 0.07 20.97 9.57
C ILE A 227 0.29 21.88 10.78
N SER A 228 1.10 21.43 11.73
CA SER A 228 1.71 22.30 12.74
C SER A 228 3.23 22.21 12.64
N ALA A 229 3.95 23.22 13.12
CA ALA A 229 5.40 23.25 13.07
C ALA A 229 5.99 23.83 14.37
N ILE A 230 7.04 23.19 14.89
CA ILE A 230 7.88 23.71 15.98
C ILE A 230 9.21 24.15 15.37
N LYS A 231 9.50 25.45 15.44
CA LYS A 231 10.79 26.01 15.01
C LYS A 231 11.63 26.35 16.22
N PHE A 232 12.78 25.72 16.34
CA PHE A 232 13.75 25.97 17.41
C PHE A 232 14.72 27.09 17.04
N SER A 233 15.26 27.78 18.06
CA SER A 233 16.19 28.91 17.86
C SER A 233 17.55 28.51 17.29
N ASN A 234 17.89 27.22 17.36
CA ASN A 234 19.07 26.64 16.70
C ASN A 234 18.82 26.23 15.23
N GLY A 235 17.61 26.46 14.70
CA GLY A 235 17.24 26.15 13.32
C GLY A 235 16.48 24.83 13.15
N PHE A 236 16.54 23.91 14.12
CA PHE A 236 15.82 22.63 14.02
C PHE A 236 14.32 22.87 13.83
N LEU A 237 13.72 22.13 12.89
CA LEU A 237 12.31 22.28 12.53
C LEU A 237 11.61 20.92 12.66
N ILE A 238 10.48 20.89 13.38
CA ILE A 238 9.64 19.70 13.49
C ILE A 238 8.27 20.01 12.91
N TYR A 239 7.85 19.25 11.91
CA TYR A 239 6.47 19.16 11.45
C TYR A 239 5.70 18.17 12.34
N LEU A 240 4.55 18.59 12.84
CA LEU A 240 3.60 17.74 13.56
C LEU A 240 2.35 17.59 12.70
N LEU A 241 2.06 16.37 12.27
CA LEU A 241 1.01 16.06 11.31
C LEU A 241 -0.04 15.15 11.94
N ASP A 242 -1.32 15.43 11.73
CA ASP A 242 -2.33 14.39 11.95
C ASP A 242 -2.18 13.29 10.88
N LYS A 243 -2.65 12.08 11.17
CA LYS A 243 -2.55 10.92 10.26
C LYS A 243 -3.03 11.20 8.83
N TYR A 244 -4.13 11.94 8.64
CA TYR A 244 -4.65 12.21 7.30
C TYR A 244 -3.77 13.22 6.55
N THR A 245 -3.21 14.21 7.24
CA THR A 245 -2.20 15.09 6.67
C THR A 245 -0.91 14.33 6.32
N ALA A 246 -0.46 13.41 7.19
CA ALA A 246 0.69 12.55 6.94
C ALA A 246 0.45 11.63 5.73
N TRP A 247 -0.78 11.16 5.51
CA TRP A 247 -1.16 10.40 4.32
C TRP A 247 -0.99 11.17 3.01
N ASP A 248 -1.04 12.50 3.03
CA ASP A 248 -0.81 13.36 1.88
C ASP A 248 0.60 14.01 1.89
N PHE A 249 1.52 13.50 2.73
CA PHE A 249 2.93 13.87 2.75
C PHE A 249 3.75 13.03 1.76
N PHE A 250 4.70 13.65 1.08
CA PHE A 250 5.64 13.01 0.16
C PHE A 250 7.05 13.55 0.41
N ALA A 251 8.05 12.69 0.20
CA ALA A 251 9.45 13.08 0.18
C ALA A 251 10.11 12.69 -1.16
N PRO A 252 9.84 13.44 -2.25
CA PRO A 252 10.49 13.17 -3.53
C PRO A 252 11.97 13.56 -3.45
N PRO A 253 12.88 12.73 -3.98
CA PRO A 253 14.27 13.11 -4.17
C PRO A 253 14.38 14.19 -5.25
N LEU A 254 15.34 15.11 -5.11
CA LEU A 254 15.66 16.13 -6.11
C LEU A 254 16.71 15.66 -7.11
N GLN A 255 17.44 14.60 -6.80
CA GLN A 255 18.44 13.97 -7.66
C GLN A 255 18.33 12.45 -7.49
N LEU A 256 17.94 11.75 -8.55
CA LEU A 256 17.94 10.29 -8.58
C LEU A 256 19.25 9.81 -9.20
N SER A 257 20.29 9.66 -8.38
CA SER A 257 21.53 9.02 -8.79
C SER A 257 21.71 7.62 -8.18
N ASP A 258 21.01 7.33 -7.08
CA ASP A 258 21.08 6.09 -6.32
C ASP A 258 19.65 5.63 -5.94
N PRO A 259 19.34 4.31 -5.94
CA PRO A 259 18.09 3.80 -5.37
C PRO A 259 17.90 4.11 -3.86
N ILE A 260 19.00 4.31 -3.11
CA ILE A 260 18.99 4.69 -1.70
C ILE A 260 19.00 6.22 -1.61
N VAL A 261 17.81 6.79 -1.39
CA VAL A 261 17.64 8.23 -1.17
C VAL A 261 18.08 8.60 0.24
N LYS A 262 19.09 9.47 0.35
CA LYS A 262 19.60 9.97 1.63
C LYS A 262 18.76 11.15 2.17
N PRO A 263 18.87 11.45 3.49
CA PRO A 263 18.14 12.57 4.09
C PRO A 263 18.42 13.94 3.48
N ASP A 264 19.58 14.17 2.87
CA ASP A 264 19.97 15.41 2.20
C ASP A 264 19.59 15.47 0.71
N GLU A 265 18.97 14.40 0.18
CA GLU A 265 18.64 14.28 -1.24
C GLU A 265 17.13 14.46 -1.53
N HIS A 266 16.29 14.58 -0.49
CA HIS A 266 14.84 14.76 -0.63
C HIS A 266 14.30 16.01 0.06
N ILE A 267 13.11 16.42 -0.35
CA ILE A 267 12.39 17.58 0.20
C ILE A 267 11.04 17.15 0.76
N PHE A 268 10.39 17.98 1.57
CA PHE A 268 9.04 17.65 2.08
C PHE A 268 7.99 18.32 1.21
N VAL A 269 6.98 17.57 0.77
CA VAL A 269 5.85 18.05 -0.02
C VAL A 269 4.55 17.54 0.60
N ILE A 270 3.61 18.41 0.94
CA ILE A 270 2.38 18.05 1.65
C ILE A 270 1.16 18.59 0.90
N GLY A 271 0.14 17.75 0.69
CA GLY A 271 -1.21 18.18 0.28
C GLY A 271 -1.76 17.60 -1.04
N PRO A 272 -0.98 17.43 -2.13
CA PRO A 272 -1.47 16.81 -3.36
C PRO A 272 -1.83 15.33 -3.18
N TYR A 273 -2.64 14.77 -4.08
CA TYR A 273 -3.02 13.35 -4.05
C TYR A 273 -1.82 12.42 -4.35
N LEU A 274 -0.94 12.84 -5.27
CA LEU A 274 0.29 12.15 -5.59
C LEU A 274 1.35 13.15 -6.05
N VAL A 275 2.58 13.00 -5.55
CA VAL A 275 3.77 13.64 -6.09
C VAL A 275 4.62 12.57 -6.75
N ARG A 276 4.90 12.73 -8.05
CA ARG A 276 5.68 11.77 -8.84
C ARG A 276 7.16 12.14 -8.85
N GLU A 277 7.46 13.40 -9.16
CA GLU A 277 8.83 13.89 -9.33
C GLU A 277 8.95 15.32 -8.83
N ALA A 278 10.16 15.72 -8.45
CA ALA A 278 10.52 17.09 -8.11
C ALA A 278 11.93 17.40 -8.64
N ASN A 279 12.11 18.57 -9.24
CA ASN A 279 13.38 19.05 -9.79
C ASN A 279 13.57 20.54 -9.52
N ILE A 280 14.82 20.99 -9.40
CA ILE A 280 15.15 22.42 -9.30
C ILE A 280 15.60 22.94 -10.66
N LYS A 281 15.00 24.05 -11.09
CA LYS A 281 15.41 24.79 -12.29
C LYS A 281 15.49 26.28 -11.99
N GLY A 282 16.71 26.78 -11.81
CA GLY A 282 16.93 28.17 -11.39
C GLY A 282 16.28 28.46 -10.04
N HIS A 283 15.33 29.39 -10.01
CA HIS A 283 14.58 29.80 -8.81
C HIS A 283 13.22 29.10 -8.67
N THR A 284 12.97 28.06 -9.46
CA THR A 284 11.70 27.34 -9.51
C THR A 284 11.90 25.88 -9.12
N LEU A 285 11.03 25.41 -8.24
CA LEU A 285 10.85 23.99 -7.99
C LEU A 285 9.75 23.44 -8.92
N GLU A 286 10.13 22.56 -9.83
CA GLU A 286 9.23 21.92 -10.80
C GLU A 286 8.80 20.55 -10.26
N LEU A 287 7.49 20.35 -10.09
CA LEU A 287 6.92 19.09 -9.64
C LEU A 287 5.93 18.54 -10.66
N THR A 288 5.88 17.21 -10.76
CA THR A 288 4.84 16.48 -11.47
C THR A 288 4.04 15.63 -10.50
N GLY A 289 2.75 15.50 -10.74
CA GLY A 289 1.86 14.77 -9.84
C GLY A 289 0.40 14.84 -10.23
N ASP A 290 -0.43 14.32 -9.35
CA ASP A 290 -1.86 14.15 -9.58
C ASP A 290 -2.65 14.78 -8.43
N HIS A 291 -3.79 15.36 -8.79
CA HIS A 291 -4.77 15.94 -7.88
C HIS A 291 -6.12 15.97 -8.62
N GLN A 292 -7.22 15.68 -7.92
CA GLN A 292 -8.56 15.76 -8.50
C GLN A 292 -9.18 17.14 -8.26
N ASN A 293 -9.21 17.54 -7.00
CA ASN A 293 -9.79 18.79 -6.55
C ASN A 293 -8.70 19.86 -6.35
N THR A 294 -9.13 21.11 -6.30
CA THR A 294 -8.31 22.24 -5.91
C THR A 294 -7.75 21.95 -4.54
N THR A 295 -6.42 22.00 -4.42
CA THR A 295 -5.74 21.63 -3.18
C THR A 295 -4.58 22.57 -2.88
N SER A 296 -4.22 22.67 -1.61
CA SER A 296 -2.99 23.34 -1.19
C SER A 296 -1.79 22.43 -1.36
N ILE A 297 -0.65 23.02 -1.70
CA ILE A 297 0.66 22.37 -1.62
C ILE A 297 1.55 23.18 -0.68
N GLU A 298 2.20 22.50 0.26
CA GLU A 298 3.27 23.07 1.07
C GLU A 298 4.57 22.30 0.81
N ILE A 299 5.67 23.04 0.64
CA ILE A 299 6.98 22.48 0.34
C ILE A 299 8.05 23.06 1.22
N TYR A 300 8.76 22.21 1.97
CA TYR A 300 10.01 22.56 2.61
C TYR A 300 11.19 22.01 1.80
N HIS A 301 11.96 22.92 1.18
CA HIS A 301 13.06 22.58 0.28
C HIS A 301 14.42 23.15 0.71
N GLY A 302 14.47 23.95 1.78
CA GLY A 302 15.70 24.48 2.38
C GLY A 302 16.67 25.23 1.47
N ASN A 303 16.18 25.87 0.41
CA ASN A 303 17.02 26.66 -0.49
C ASN A 303 16.44 28.07 -0.65
N SER A 304 17.00 29.04 0.05
CA SER A 304 16.49 30.42 0.08
C SER A 304 16.39 31.10 -1.29
N SER A 305 17.15 30.64 -2.29
CA SER A 305 17.08 31.16 -3.66
C SER A 305 15.83 30.72 -4.41
N ILE A 306 15.17 29.62 -4.02
CA ILE A 306 13.93 29.16 -4.64
C ILE A 306 12.75 29.95 -4.06
N SER A 307 11.99 30.56 -4.95
CA SER A 307 10.84 31.41 -4.60
C SER A 307 9.55 30.99 -5.28
N SER A 308 9.58 30.06 -6.24
CA SER A 308 8.44 29.72 -7.08
C SER A 308 8.25 28.20 -7.21
N ILE A 309 7.01 27.79 -7.41
CA ILE A 309 6.60 26.41 -7.64
C ILE A 309 5.99 26.33 -9.04
N SER A 310 6.30 25.26 -9.76
CA SER A 310 5.61 24.84 -10.99
C SER A 310 5.02 23.45 -10.76
N TRP A 311 3.72 23.27 -11.01
CA TRP A 311 3.02 22.00 -10.89
C TRP A 311 2.51 21.56 -12.26
N ASN A 312 2.93 20.39 -12.75
CA ASN A 312 2.60 19.90 -14.09
C ASN A 312 2.85 20.99 -15.17
N SER A 313 4.03 21.61 -15.09
CA SER A 313 4.49 22.71 -15.96
C SER A 313 3.71 24.03 -15.85
N LYS A 314 2.80 24.17 -14.88
CA LYS A 314 2.09 25.43 -14.61
C LYS A 314 2.67 26.13 -13.39
N HIS A 315 3.15 27.35 -13.58
CA HIS A 315 3.58 28.20 -12.48
C HIS A 315 2.44 28.52 -11.51
N LEU A 316 2.73 28.43 -10.22
CA LEU A 316 1.81 28.76 -9.15
C LEU A 316 2.27 30.04 -8.43
N SER A 317 1.30 30.81 -7.93
CA SER A 317 1.59 31.89 -6.99
C SER A 317 1.98 31.30 -5.65
N THR A 318 3.15 31.67 -5.15
CA THR A 318 3.72 31.12 -3.91
C THR A 318 3.70 32.13 -2.77
N LYS A 319 3.61 31.62 -1.54
CA LYS A 319 3.80 32.38 -0.30
C LYS A 319 4.77 31.63 0.59
N ARG A 320 5.65 32.34 1.29
CA ARG A 320 6.53 31.72 2.29
C ARG A 320 5.85 31.71 3.66
N THR A 321 5.92 30.60 4.39
CA THR A 321 5.46 30.50 5.78
C THR A 321 6.48 31.15 6.72
N ALA A 322 6.07 31.39 7.97
CA ALA A 322 6.97 31.94 8.99
C ALA A 322 8.13 30.98 9.36
N TYR A 323 7.96 29.69 9.08
CA TYR A 323 8.97 28.66 9.34
C TYR A 323 9.76 28.22 8.09
N GLY A 324 9.49 28.81 6.92
CA GLY A 324 10.40 28.79 5.76
C GLY A 324 9.91 28.02 4.54
N SER A 325 8.87 27.19 4.67
CA SER A 325 8.26 26.47 3.56
C SER A 325 7.57 27.41 2.55
N LEU A 326 7.42 26.94 1.31
CA LEU A 326 6.62 27.59 0.28
C LEU A 326 5.25 26.93 0.20
N THR A 327 4.20 27.74 0.17
CA THR A 327 2.82 27.29 -0.05
C THR A 327 2.27 27.83 -1.35
N ALA A 328 1.40 27.07 -1.99
CA ALA A 328 0.66 27.47 -3.18
C ALA A 328 -0.69 26.75 -3.24
N THR A 329 -1.57 27.19 -4.16
CA THR A 329 -2.82 26.51 -4.48
C THR A 329 -2.73 25.91 -5.87
N ILE A 330 -3.01 24.62 -5.97
CA ILE A 330 -3.10 23.90 -7.25
C ILE A 330 -4.56 23.92 -7.69
N PRO A 331 -4.89 24.50 -8.86
CA PRO A 331 -6.25 24.49 -9.38
C PRO A 331 -6.66 23.06 -9.78
N GLY A 332 -7.82 22.61 -9.33
CA GLY A 332 -8.32 21.28 -9.61
C GLY A 332 -9.04 21.13 -10.94
N THR A 333 -9.71 19.99 -11.09
CA THR A 333 -10.45 19.58 -12.28
C THR A 333 -11.98 19.64 -12.08
N GLU A 334 -12.47 20.31 -11.05
CA GLU A 334 -13.89 20.36 -10.69
C GLU A 334 -14.79 20.94 -11.79
N SER A 335 -14.21 21.74 -12.68
CA SER A 335 -14.91 22.30 -13.85
C SER A 335 -14.90 21.36 -15.07
N ILE A 336 -14.13 20.27 -15.05
CA ILE A 336 -14.05 19.32 -16.15
C ILE A 336 -15.24 18.37 -16.08
N SER A 337 -15.99 18.30 -17.18
CA SER A 337 -17.04 17.31 -17.38
C SER A 337 -16.59 16.29 -18.43
N VAL A 338 -16.69 15.00 -18.09
CA VAL A 338 -16.41 13.90 -19.01
C VAL A 338 -17.74 13.28 -19.43
N SER A 339 -18.02 13.28 -20.74
CA SER A 339 -19.18 12.59 -21.31
C SER A 339 -18.73 11.27 -21.92
N LEU A 340 -19.29 10.15 -21.45
CA LEU A 340 -19.05 8.83 -22.03
C LEU A 340 -20.10 8.51 -23.10
N PRO A 341 -19.72 7.86 -24.20
CA PRO A 341 -20.68 7.47 -25.24
C PRO A 341 -21.64 6.41 -24.70
N LYS A 342 -22.89 6.45 -25.18
CA LYS A 342 -23.83 5.35 -24.96
C LYS A 342 -23.47 4.19 -25.87
N LEU A 343 -23.44 2.96 -25.33
CA LEU A 343 -23.18 1.75 -26.10
C LEU A 343 -24.47 1.27 -26.81
N THR A 344 -24.83 1.87 -27.95
CA THR A 344 -26.13 1.62 -28.63
C THR A 344 -26.04 0.94 -30.00
N SER A 345 -24.94 1.10 -30.74
CA SER A 345 -24.84 0.64 -32.14
C SER A 345 -24.15 -0.71 -32.24
N TRP A 346 -24.89 -1.77 -31.92
CA TRP A 346 -24.38 -3.15 -31.91
C TRP A 346 -24.48 -3.83 -33.28
N ARG A 347 -23.49 -4.67 -33.59
CA ARG A 347 -23.55 -5.66 -34.66
C ARG A 347 -23.36 -7.04 -34.02
N SER A 348 -24.03 -8.04 -34.56
CA SER A 348 -23.91 -9.43 -34.11
C SER A 348 -23.62 -10.35 -35.29
N HIS A 349 -23.02 -11.50 -34.98
CA HIS A 349 -22.79 -12.61 -35.90
C HIS A 349 -22.94 -13.92 -35.11
N ASP A 350 -23.41 -14.98 -35.76
CA ASP A 350 -23.45 -16.31 -35.14
C ASP A 350 -22.02 -16.84 -34.93
N THR A 351 -21.68 -17.20 -33.69
CA THR A 351 -20.35 -17.72 -33.31
C THR A 351 -20.36 -19.20 -32.98
N ILE A 352 -21.44 -19.93 -33.32
CA ILE A 352 -21.52 -21.39 -33.24
C ILE A 352 -22.06 -22.02 -34.54
N PRO A 353 -21.53 -21.65 -35.74
CA PRO A 353 -22.00 -22.20 -37.01
C PRO A 353 -21.87 -23.73 -37.09
N GLU A 354 -21.07 -24.34 -36.23
CA GLU A 354 -20.88 -25.78 -36.09
C GLU A 354 -22.18 -26.54 -35.84
N ILE A 355 -23.22 -25.89 -35.29
CA ILE A 355 -24.48 -26.58 -35.03
C ILE A 355 -25.24 -26.91 -36.33
N ASP A 356 -24.94 -26.26 -37.46
CA ASP A 356 -25.54 -26.58 -38.76
C ASP A 356 -25.12 -28.01 -39.20
N PRO A 357 -26.08 -28.90 -39.53
CA PRO A 357 -25.78 -30.22 -40.08
C PRO A 357 -24.88 -30.21 -41.33
N ASN A 358 -24.88 -29.10 -42.08
CA ASN A 358 -24.06 -28.91 -43.28
C ASN A 358 -22.71 -28.23 -43.00
N TYR A 359 -22.40 -27.91 -41.74
CA TYR A 359 -21.10 -27.32 -41.39
C TYR A 359 -19.95 -28.26 -41.75
N ASN A 360 -19.00 -27.73 -42.53
CA ASN A 360 -17.82 -28.47 -42.97
C ASN A 360 -16.67 -28.31 -41.96
N ASP A 361 -16.43 -29.36 -41.17
CA ASP A 361 -15.34 -29.45 -40.19
C ASP A 361 -14.10 -30.20 -40.72
N SER A 362 -13.94 -30.37 -42.03
CA SER A 362 -12.80 -31.10 -42.63
C SER A 362 -11.42 -30.53 -42.27
N ASN A 363 -11.35 -29.26 -41.86
CA ASN A 363 -10.12 -28.59 -41.41
C ASN A 363 -9.87 -28.74 -39.89
N TRP A 364 -10.74 -29.44 -39.16
CA TRP A 364 -10.58 -29.62 -37.71
C TRP A 364 -9.51 -30.67 -37.40
N VAL A 365 -8.85 -30.51 -36.26
CA VAL A 365 -7.95 -31.54 -35.73
C VAL A 365 -8.76 -32.77 -35.34
N VAL A 366 -8.35 -33.92 -35.87
CA VAL A 366 -8.96 -35.21 -35.53
C VAL A 366 -8.42 -35.68 -34.18
N CYS A 367 -9.30 -35.83 -33.20
CA CYS A 367 -8.96 -36.42 -31.92
C CYS A 367 -8.79 -37.94 -32.05
N ASN A 368 -7.58 -38.43 -32.35
CA ASN A 368 -7.28 -39.85 -32.57
C ASN A 368 -6.15 -40.41 -31.70
N LYS A 369 -5.64 -39.65 -30.71
CA LYS A 369 -4.59 -40.11 -29.81
C LYS A 369 -5.12 -41.23 -28.91
N THR A 370 -4.33 -42.28 -28.75
CA THR A 370 -4.65 -43.42 -27.87
C THR A 370 -3.87 -43.39 -26.55
N THR A 371 -2.94 -42.44 -26.41
CA THR A 371 -2.10 -42.23 -25.22
C THR A 371 -2.07 -40.75 -24.86
N THR A 372 -1.92 -40.45 -23.57
CA THR A 372 -1.75 -39.10 -23.04
C THR A 372 -0.54 -39.06 -22.11
N PHE A 373 0.09 -37.88 -22.01
CA PHE A 373 1.10 -37.62 -20.98
C PHE A 373 0.48 -37.09 -19.68
N ASN A 374 -0.84 -36.84 -19.66
CA ASN A 374 -1.55 -36.37 -18.47
C ASN A 374 -1.56 -37.47 -17.38
N SER A 375 -1.38 -37.06 -16.12
CA SER A 375 -1.46 -37.97 -14.98
C SER A 375 -2.87 -38.47 -14.70
N ILE A 376 -3.89 -37.78 -15.20
CA ILE A 376 -5.28 -38.20 -15.14
C ILE A 376 -5.57 -39.10 -16.35
N ALA A 377 -6.00 -40.33 -16.09
CA ALA A 377 -6.36 -41.26 -17.15
C ALA A 377 -7.68 -40.85 -17.84
N PRO A 378 -7.76 -40.93 -19.18
CA PRO A 378 -8.99 -40.61 -19.90
C PRO A 378 -10.09 -41.62 -19.59
N LEU A 379 -11.32 -41.13 -19.43
CA LEU A 379 -12.50 -41.99 -19.19
C LEU A 379 -12.83 -42.89 -20.39
N SER A 380 -12.42 -42.50 -21.59
CA SER A 380 -12.61 -43.25 -22.83
C SER A 380 -11.53 -42.90 -23.85
N LEU A 381 -11.37 -43.75 -24.87
CA LEU A 381 -10.56 -43.45 -26.05
C LEU A 381 -11.44 -43.07 -27.24
N PRO A 382 -10.95 -42.22 -28.17
CA PRO A 382 -9.64 -41.56 -28.17
C PRO A 382 -9.51 -40.49 -27.07
N VAL A 383 -8.28 -40.08 -26.75
CA VAL A 383 -8.02 -39.02 -25.78
C VAL A 383 -8.65 -37.71 -26.26
N LEU A 384 -9.42 -37.05 -25.38
CA LEU A 384 -10.12 -35.79 -25.67
C LEU A 384 -9.55 -34.58 -24.91
N TYR A 385 -8.37 -34.70 -24.31
CA TYR A 385 -7.74 -33.59 -23.59
C TYR A 385 -7.21 -32.56 -24.57
N SER A 386 -7.79 -31.36 -24.57
CA SER A 386 -7.40 -30.25 -25.44
C SER A 386 -5.88 -29.96 -25.44
N GLY A 387 -5.23 -30.05 -24.27
CA GLY A 387 -3.79 -29.84 -24.13
C GLY A 387 -2.94 -30.85 -24.89
N ASP A 388 -3.40 -32.10 -25.05
CA ASP A 388 -2.70 -33.09 -25.88
C ASP A 388 -2.70 -32.71 -27.36
N TYR A 389 -3.63 -31.86 -27.80
CA TYR A 389 -3.72 -31.37 -29.17
C TYR A 389 -3.20 -29.93 -29.33
N GLY A 390 -2.53 -29.38 -28.31
CA GLY A 390 -1.93 -28.04 -28.34
C GLY A 390 -2.92 -26.89 -28.09
N TYR A 391 -4.14 -27.17 -27.62
CA TYR A 391 -5.15 -26.16 -27.34
C TYR A 391 -5.26 -25.90 -25.83
N HIS A 392 -4.73 -24.78 -25.37
CA HIS A 392 -4.66 -24.47 -23.93
C HIS A 392 -5.67 -23.41 -23.48
N ALA A 393 -5.73 -22.26 -24.15
CA ALA A 393 -6.58 -21.13 -23.72
C ALA A 393 -8.02 -21.19 -24.24
N GLY A 394 -8.96 -20.59 -23.51
CA GLY A 394 -10.32 -20.29 -23.96
C GLY A 394 -11.27 -21.49 -24.10
N PRO A 395 -12.47 -21.25 -24.67
CA PRO A 395 -13.47 -22.29 -24.94
C PRO A 395 -12.94 -23.40 -25.84
N LYS A 396 -13.44 -24.63 -25.64
CA LYS A 396 -13.11 -25.79 -26.47
C LYS A 396 -14.39 -26.30 -27.12
N VAL A 397 -14.32 -26.64 -28.40
CA VAL A 397 -15.44 -27.21 -29.15
C VAL A 397 -15.04 -28.59 -29.67
N TYR A 398 -15.90 -29.58 -29.44
CA TYR A 398 -15.70 -30.95 -29.89
C TYR A 398 -16.87 -31.36 -30.77
N ARG A 399 -16.60 -32.16 -31.80
CA ARG A 399 -17.62 -32.76 -32.69
C ARG A 399 -17.45 -34.27 -32.70
N GLY A 400 -18.42 -34.97 -32.11
CA GLY A 400 -18.46 -36.43 -32.07
C GLY A 400 -19.39 -37.00 -33.15
N ARG A 401 -18.90 -37.94 -33.96
CA ARG A 401 -19.71 -38.68 -34.94
C ARG A 401 -19.93 -40.11 -34.45
N PHE A 402 -21.16 -40.59 -34.57
CA PHE A 402 -21.54 -41.96 -34.24
C PHE A 402 -22.42 -42.54 -35.34
N GLY A 403 -22.25 -43.83 -35.65
CA GLY A 403 -22.89 -44.46 -36.81
C GLY A 403 -24.30 -45.00 -36.57
N SER A 404 -24.74 -45.12 -35.31
CA SER A 404 -26.07 -45.64 -34.98
C SER A 404 -27.12 -44.53 -35.04
N THR A 405 -28.11 -44.69 -35.92
CA THR A 405 -29.30 -43.81 -35.96
C THR A 405 -30.28 -44.08 -34.80
N ASN A 406 -30.04 -45.13 -34.00
CA ASN A 406 -30.91 -45.54 -32.90
C ASN A 406 -30.41 -45.07 -31.52
N ALA A 407 -29.41 -44.18 -31.47
CA ALA A 407 -28.92 -43.65 -30.20
C ALA A 407 -30.02 -42.80 -29.54
N THR A 408 -30.29 -43.02 -28.26
CA THR A 408 -31.32 -42.32 -27.48
C THR A 408 -30.75 -41.26 -26.54
N GLY A 409 -29.43 -41.16 -26.43
CA GLY A 409 -28.76 -40.17 -25.59
C GLY A 409 -27.25 -40.37 -25.49
N VAL A 410 -26.61 -39.52 -24.70
CA VAL A 410 -25.17 -39.55 -24.42
C VAL A 410 -24.91 -39.18 -22.96
N ASN A 411 -23.96 -39.86 -22.32
CA ASN A 411 -23.42 -39.45 -21.02
C ASN A 411 -22.11 -38.70 -21.24
N ILE A 412 -22.05 -37.43 -20.84
CA ILE A 412 -20.89 -36.56 -21.02
C ILE A 412 -20.34 -36.20 -19.65
N THR A 413 -19.03 -36.39 -19.47
CA THR A 413 -18.25 -35.80 -18.37
C THR A 413 -17.27 -34.80 -18.96
N ALA A 414 -17.31 -33.56 -18.50
CA ALA A 414 -16.41 -32.49 -18.94
C ALA A 414 -15.67 -31.88 -17.73
N GLN A 415 -14.36 -31.69 -17.87
CA GLN A 415 -13.50 -31.05 -16.89
C GLN A 415 -12.84 -29.82 -17.53
N ASN A 416 -13.32 -28.63 -17.15
CA ASN A 416 -12.89 -27.35 -17.72
C ASN A 416 -12.48 -26.33 -16.63
N GLY A 417 -12.31 -26.79 -15.38
CA GLY A 417 -12.00 -25.95 -14.23
C GLY A 417 -13.24 -25.46 -13.48
N TYR A 418 -13.04 -24.83 -12.31
CA TYR A 418 -14.15 -24.31 -11.51
C TYR A 418 -14.98 -23.28 -12.29
N ALA A 419 -16.28 -23.25 -12.01
CA ALA A 419 -17.27 -22.38 -12.65
C ALA A 419 -17.47 -22.61 -14.17
N ALA A 420 -16.74 -23.53 -14.79
CA ALA A 420 -16.90 -23.80 -16.22
C ALA A 420 -18.25 -24.47 -16.53
N GLY A 421 -18.92 -23.96 -17.56
CA GLY A 421 -20.10 -24.57 -18.14
C GLY A 421 -19.81 -25.21 -19.50
N TRP A 422 -20.74 -26.02 -19.98
CA TRP A 422 -20.71 -26.60 -21.32
C TRP A 422 -22.12 -26.84 -21.85
N SER A 423 -22.26 -26.88 -23.17
CA SER A 423 -23.53 -27.07 -23.86
C SER A 423 -23.34 -27.99 -25.06
N ALA A 424 -24.38 -28.72 -25.43
CA ALA A 424 -24.33 -29.72 -26.49
C ALA A 424 -25.53 -29.58 -27.44
N TRP A 425 -25.26 -29.87 -28.71
CA TRP A 425 -26.23 -29.90 -29.79
C TRP A 425 -26.09 -31.20 -30.57
N LEU A 426 -27.22 -31.69 -31.10
CA LEU A 426 -27.29 -32.78 -32.05
C LEU A 426 -27.89 -32.24 -33.35
N ASN A 427 -27.03 -32.05 -34.37
CA ASN A 427 -27.46 -31.62 -35.71
C ASN A 427 -28.39 -30.39 -35.70
N GLY A 428 -28.02 -29.36 -34.93
CA GLY A 428 -28.77 -28.10 -34.80
C GLY A 428 -29.76 -28.07 -33.64
N VAL A 429 -30.09 -29.22 -33.04
CA VAL A 429 -31.02 -29.31 -31.91
C VAL A 429 -30.26 -29.24 -30.59
N TYR A 430 -30.61 -28.29 -29.72
CA TYR A 430 -30.02 -28.23 -28.37
C TYR A 430 -30.48 -29.43 -27.54
N VAL A 431 -29.53 -30.20 -27.01
CA VAL A 431 -29.81 -31.45 -26.24
C VAL A 431 -29.47 -31.33 -24.76
N GLY A 432 -28.91 -30.19 -24.33
CA GLY A 432 -28.64 -29.89 -22.92
C GLY A 432 -27.20 -29.50 -22.64
N GLY A 433 -26.86 -29.46 -21.36
CA GLY A 433 -25.55 -29.03 -20.87
C GLY A 433 -25.57 -28.75 -19.36
N VAL A 434 -24.47 -28.20 -18.86
CA VAL A 434 -24.34 -27.77 -17.47
C VAL A 434 -23.86 -26.33 -17.45
N THR A 435 -24.54 -25.46 -16.69
CA THR A 435 -24.24 -24.01 -16.62
C THR A 435 -22.94 -23.69 -15.88
N GLY A 436 -22.38 -24.65 -15.14
CA GLY A 436 -21.17 -24.51 -14.34
C GLY A 436 -21.45 -24.36 -12.85
N ASN A 437 -20.43 -24.63 -12.02
CA ASN A 437 -20.50 -24.56 -10.57
C ASN A 437 -19.11 -24.19 -10.01
N ALA A 438 -19.07 -23.19 -9.15
CA ALA A 438 -17.82 -22.63 -8.62
C ALA A 438 -17.06 -23.56 -7.64
N SER A 439 -17.67 -24.66 -7.19
CA SER A 439 -17.10 -25.57 -6.20
C SER A 439 -16.63 -26.91 -6.78
N ILE A 440 -16.82 -27.15 -8.08
CA ILE A 440 -16.42 -28.40 -8.74
C ILE A 440 -15.74 -28.12 -10.08
N GLU A 441 -14.70 -28.89 -10.40
CA GLU A 441 -13.90 -28.72 -11.62
C GLU A 441 -14.43 -29.53 -12.82
N ALA A 442 -15.21 -30.56 -12.54
CA ALA A 442 -15.76 -31.49 -13.51
C ALA A 442 -17.26 -31.70 -13.26
N THR A 443 -18.03 -31.75 -14.35
CA THR A 443 -19.48 -31.98 -14.31
C THR A 443 -19.85 -33.11 -15.27
N SER A 444 -20.89 -33.86 -14.92
CA SER A 444 -21.42 -34.92 -15.77
C SER A 444 -22.92 -34.75 -15.99
N ALA A 445 -23.40 -35.05 -17.20
CA ALA A 445 -24.82 -35.07 -17.51
C ALA A 445 -25.14 -36.15 -18.55
N VAL A 446 -26.30 -36.80 -18.34
CA VAL A 446 -26.92 -37.67 -19.35
C VAL A 446 -27.89 -36.82 -20.15
N LEU A 447 -27.63 -36.70 -21.45
CA LEU A 447 -28.45 -35.94 -22.39
C LEU A 447 -29.29 -36.89 -23.22
N ALA A 448 -30.60 -36.70 -23.23
CA ALA A 448 -31.50 -37.47 -24.06
C ALA A 448 -31.57 -36.89 -25.48
N PHE A 449 -31.46 -37.75 -26.49
CA PHE A 449 -31.76 -37.41 -27.88
C PHE A 449 -33.25 -37.61 -28.08
N ASN A 450 -34.05 -36.71 -27.49
CA ASN A 450 -35.49 -36.73 -27.73
C ASN A 450 -35.72 -36.33 -29.19
N SER A 451 -36.12 -37.31 -29.98
CA SER A 451 -36.52 -37.17 -31.39
C SER A 451 -37.71 -36.26 -31.57
#